data_AF-A0A4Q5TKV9-F1
#
_entry.id   AF-A0A4Q5TKV9-F1
#
_cell.length_a   1.000
_cell.length_b   1.000
_cell.length_c   1.000
_cell.angle_alpha   90.00
_cell.angle_beta   90.00
_cell.angle_gamma   90.00
#
_symmetry.space_group_name_H-M   'P 1'
#
loop_
_entity.id
_entity.type
_entity.pdbx_description
1 polymer ?
#
loop_
_entity_poly.entity_id
_entity_poly.type
_entity_poly.pdbx_seq_one_letter_code
_entity_poly.pdbx_strand_id
1 'polypeptide(L)'
;MNQHSDILLELAELSPALAAVPRVNVFKAPEGYFETFPALLLLQTSSTLTSTPPLADVPKGYFEGLASEVLAKISREESGDVDLSPLLLSVRNNNPYQVPVGYFENLAGAIVSKTLNGSQSNVAVETAEISDLVAGIGNKNVYSVPTGYFEQLALPAIASQPAAAKVVKMSSRKSMLKYAAAAVITGLIATAAFFTFTPASKDPVLSAVVMKEAAAIIDNKSFDKELESLNDADIVNFLESKGQDVDAALVASLTEDAKLLPDADDYLINENTLDEVLKNLNLNN
;
A
#
# COMPACT_ATOMS: atom_id res chain seq x y z
N MET A 1 -2.47 -23.86 -36.95
CA MET A 1 -1.71 -22.71 -37.49
C MET A 1 -2.59 -21.91 -38.47
N ASN A 2 -3.83 -21.57 -38.07
CA ASN A 2 -4.85 -20.99 -38.99
C ASN A 2 -5.48 -19.67 -38.47
N GLN A 3 -5.23 -19.28 -37.22
CA GLN A 3 -5.86 -18.09 -36.61
C GLN A 3 -5.56 -16.77 -37.35
N HIS A 4 -4.45 -16.70 -38.08
CA HIS A 4 -4.09 -15.50 -38.85
C HIS A 4 -4.91 -15.33 -40.13
N SER A 5 -5.41 -16.42 -40.72
CA SER A 5 -6.23 -16.36 -41.93
C SER A 5 -7.66 -15.94 -41.61
N ASP A 6 -8.22 -16.43 -40.50
CA ASP A 6 -9.57 -16.09 -40.06
C ASP A 6 -9.69 -14.59 -39.75
N ILE A 7 -8.72 -14.02 -39.02
CA ILE A 7 -8.68 -12.59 -38.68
C ILE A 7 -8.60 -11.69 -39.93
N LEU A 8 -7.88 -12.10 -40.98
CA LEU A 8 -7.80 -11.31 -42.22
C LEU A 8 -9.10 -11.37 -43.04
N LEU A 9 -9.80 -12.50 -43.00
CA LEU A 9 -11.12 -12.65 -43.64
C LEU A 9 -12.17 -11.82 -42.90
N GLU A 10 -12.19 -11.89 -41.57
CA GLU A 10 -13.06 -11.08 -40.72
C GLU A 10 -12.80 -9.57 -40.89
N LEU A 11 -11.53 -9.15 -40.94
CA LEU A 11 -11.16 -7.76 -41.21
C LEU A 11 -11.57 -7.32 -42.61
N ALA A 12 -11.47 -8.17 -43.63
CA ALA A 12 -11.88 -7.85 -44.98
C ALA A 12 -13.41 -7.67 -45.09
N GLU A 13 -14.18 -8.43 -44.31
CA GLU A 13 -15.63 -8.30 -44.20
C GLU A 13 -16.04 -7.01 -43.46
N LEU A 14 -15.33 -6.65 -42.38
CA LEU A 14 -15.62 -5.45 -41.59
C LEU A 14 -15.12 -4.14 -42.25
N SER A 15 -13.92 -4.15 -42.84
CA SER A 15 -13.30 -2.99 -43.48
C SER A 15 -12.23 -3.41 -44.48
N PRO A 16 -12.54 -3.40 -45.79
CA PRO A 16 -11.57 -3.70 -46.84
C PRO A 16 -10.34 -2.77 -46.80
N ALA A 17 -10.54 -1.52 -46.38
CA ALA A 17 -9.46 -0.54 -46.26
C ALA A 17 -8.46 -0.89 -45.16
N LEU A 18 -8.93 -1.35 -43.99
CA LEU A 18 -8.07 -1.77 -42.88
C LEU A 18 -7.43 -3.14 -43.16
N ALA A 19 -8.15 -4.05 -43.81
CA ALA A 19 -7.60 -5.36 -44.22
C ALA A 19 -6.44 -5.22 -45.22
N ALA A 20 -6.41 -4.14 -46.01
CA ALA A 20 -5.32 -3.82 -46.92
C ALA A 20 -4.09 -3.21 -46.23
N VAL A 21 -4.19 -2.78 -44.96
CA VAL A 21 -3.06 -2.22 -44.22
C VAL A 21 -2.16 -3.37 -43.73
N PRO A 22 -0.87 -3.40 -44.14
CA PRO A 22 0.02 -4.47 -43.73
C PRO A 22 0.30 -4.37 -42.21
N ARG A 23 0.32 -5.51 -41.53
CA ARG A 23 0.69 -5.61 -40.10
C ARG A 23 2.21 -5.47 -39.94
N VAL A 24 2.73 -4.27 -40.18
CA VAL A 24 4.13 -3.92 -40.00
C VAL A 24 4.25 -2.89 -38.88
N ASN A 25 5.30 -3.01 -38.07
CA ASN A 25 5.59 -1.98 -37.08
C ASN A 25 6.01 -0.70 -37.81
N VAL A 26 5.19 0.35 -37.70
CA VAL A 26 5.45 1.68 -38.30
C VAL A 26 6.45 2.50 -37.49
N PHE A 27 6.73 2.10 -36.25
CA PHE A 27 7.69 2.76 -35.38
C PHE A 27 9.05 2.06 -35.48
N LYS A 28 10.03 2.76 -36.04
CA LYS A 28 11.43 2.35 -36.01
C LYS A 28 12.23 3.40 -35.28
N ALA A 29 13.02 2.97 -34.29
CA ALA A 29 14.03 3.83 -33.71
C ALA A 29 15.09 4.14 -34.78
N PRO A 30 15.64 5.37 -34.83
CA PRO A 30 16.80 5.68 -35.65
C PRO A 30 17.97 4.74 -35.32
N GLU A 31 18.80 4.47 -36.32
CA GLU A 31 20.04 3.69 -36.12
C GLU A 31 20.92 4.39 -35.07
N GLY A 32 21.40 3.62 -34.08
CA GLY A 32 22.20 4.16 -32.98
C GLY A 32 21.44 4.95 -31.90
N TYR A 33 20.10 5.00 -31.94
CA TYR A 33 19.30 5.67 -30.90
C TYR A 33 19.64 5.15 -29.49
N PHE A 34 19.67 3.83 -29.31
CA PHE A 34 19.98 3.22 -28.01
C PHE A 34 21.47 3.25 -27.64
N GLU A 35 22.37 3.43 -28.62
CA GLU A 35 23.82 3.55 -28.37
C GLU A 35 24.18 4.94 -27.84
N THR A 36 23.51 5.98 -28.35
CA THR A 36 23.72 7.37 -27.92
C THR A 36 22.89 7.75 -26.70
N PHE A 37 21.81 7.02 -26.42
CA PHE A 37 20.89 7.30 -25.31
C PHE A 37 21.56 7.34 -23.93
N PRO A 38 22.42 6.39 -23.52
CA PRO A 38 23.11 6.45 -22.23
C PRO A 38 24.03 7.69 -22.11
N ALA A 39 24.70 8.06 -23.19
CA ALA A 39 25.58 9.23 -23.22
C ALA A 39 24.78 10.54 -23.12
N LEU A 40 23.64 10.62 -23.81
CA LEU A 40 22.73 11.76 -23.70
C LEU A 40 22.10 11.88 -22.30
N LEU A 41 21.72 10.75 -21.70
CA LEU A 41 21.21 10.71 -20.33
C LEU A 41 22.28 11.19 -19.34
N LEU A 42 23.53 10.74 -19.49
CA LEU A 42 24.65 11.18 -18.65
C LEU A 42 24.97 12.67 -18.84
N LEU A 43 24.90 13.17 -20.08
CA LEU A 43 25.09 14.59 -20.37
C LEU A 43 23.98 15.45 -19.72
N GLN A 44 22.75 14.98 -19.76
CA GLN A 44 21.62 15.67 -19.15
C GLN A 44 21.71 15.65 -17.61
N THR A 45 22.05 14.51 -17.01
CA THR A 45 22.21 14.44 -15.55
C THR A 45 23.45 15.17 -15.05
N SER A 46 24.55 15.21 -15.82
CA SER A 46 25.72 16.02 -15.47
C SER A 46 25.49 17.53 -15.60
N SER A 47 24.65 17.98 -16.54
CA SER A 47 24.21 19.38 -16.59
C SER A 47 23.39 19.78 -15.34
N THR A 48 22.59 18.85 -14.78
CA THR A 48 21.89 19.08 -13.51
C THR A 48 22.80 18.99 -12.27
N LEU A 49 23.96 18.34 -12.37
CA LEU A 49 24.96 18.31 -11.29
C LEU A 49 25.83 19.58 -11.25
N THR A 50 25.90 20.34 -12.34
CA THR A 50 26.64 21.61 -12.41
C THR A 50 25.74 22.84 -12.21
N SER A 51 24.41 22.68 -12.32
CA SER A 51 23.43 23.62 -11.78
C SER A 51 22.99 23.19 -10.38
N THR A 52 23.96 23.01 -9.48
CA THR A 52 23.69 23.39 -8.11
C THR A 52 23.39 24.90 -8.16
N PRO A 53 22.21 25.40 -7.73
CA PRO A 53 22.18 26.79 -7.28
C PRO A 53 23.37 26.93 -6.31
N PRO A 54 24.13 28.04 -6.30
CA PRO A 54 25.25 28.15 -5.37
C PRO A 54 24.71 27.71 -4.03
N LEU A 55 25.21 26.58 -3.50
CA LEU A 55 24.89 26.21 -2.14
C LEU A 55 25.38 27.43 -1.39
N ALA A 56 24.43 28.24 -0.91
CA ALA A 56 24.76 29.36 -0.09
C ALA A 56 25.42 28.73 1.12
N ASP A 57 26.76 28.70 1.12
CA ASP A 57 27.53 28.30 2.27
C ASP A 57 27.09 29.26 3.36
N VAL A 58 26.31 28.73 4.28
CA VAL A 58 25.88 29.49 5.43
C VAL A 58 27.14 30.00 6.14
N PRO A 59 27.18 31.28 6.55
CA PRO A 59 28.33 31.82 7.26
C PRO A 59 28.74 30.91 8.42
N LYS A 60 30.05 30.73 8.62
CA LYS A 60 30.58 29.88 9.69
C LYS A 60 29.99 30.33 11.03
N GLY A 61 29.26 29.44 11.71
CA GLY A 61 28.56 29.75 12.96
C GLY A 61 27.09 30.18 12.81
N TYR A 62 26.51 30.16 11.61
CA TYR A 62 25.09 30.50 11.38
C TYR A 62 24.11 29.67 12.25
N PHE A 63 24.47 28.41 12.51
CA PHE A 63 23.68 27.52 13.37
C PHE A 63 24.13 27.53 14.84
N GLU A 64 25.22 28.22 15.18
CA GLU A 64 25.64 28.35 16.57
C GLU A 64 24.73 29.36 17.28
N GLY A 65 23.85 28.84 18.12
CA GLY A 65 22.88 29.64 18.89
C GLY A 65 21.46 29.65 18.32
N LEU A 66 21.21 29.07 17.14
CA LEU A 66 19.86 29.00 16.56
C LEU A 66 18.88 28.30 17.50
N ALA A 67 19.29 27.18 18.11
CA ALA A 67 18.43 26.43 19.03
C ALA A 67 18.06 27.28 20.26
N SER A 68 19.03 27.98 20.86
CA SER A 68 18.78 28.86 22.01
C SER A 68 17.97 30.10 21.64
N GLU A 69 18.16 30.64 20.44
CA GLU A 69 17.41 31.80 19.94
C GLU A 69 15.96 31.43 19.63
N VAL A 70 15.73 30.27 19.02
CA VAL A 70 14.39 29.72 18.77
C VAL A 70 13.67 29.45 20.09
N LEU A 71 14.31 28.81 21.06
CA LEU A 71 13.71 28.57 22.38
C LEU A 71 13.42 29.89 23.12
N ALA A 72 14.35 30.85 23.10
CA ALA A 72 14.14 32.16 23.71
C ALA A 72 12.99 32.94 23.02
N LYS A 73 12.77 32.72 21.73
CA LYS A 73 11.67 33.33 20.97
C LYS A 73 10.33 32.67 21.28
N ILE A 74 10.29 31.34 21.39
CA ILE A 74 9.09 30.59 21.79
C ILE A 74 8.65 31.00 23.21
N SER A 75 9.59 31.06 24.17
CA SER A 75 9.26 31.50 25.53
C SER A 75 8.76 32.95 25.60
N ARG A 76 9.20 33.83 24.70
CA ARG A 76 8.67 35.21 24.58
C ARG A 76 7.26 35.23 24.00
N GLU A 77 7.00 34.40 22.99
CA GLU A 77 5.66 34.21 22.41
C GLU A 77 4.65 33.66 23.44
N GLU A 78 5.07 32.71 24.28
CA GLU A 78 4.28 32.17 25.39
C GLU A 78 3.98 33.21 26.46
N SER A 79 4.92 34.12 26.75
CA SER A 79 4.71 35.19 27.73
C SER A 79 3.81 36.34 27.25
N GLY A 80 3.35 36.31 25.99
CA GLY A 80 2.41 37.28 25.42
C GLY A 80 2.98 38.69 25.15
N ASP A 81 4.23 38.96 25.55
CA ASP A 81 4.89 40.26 25.40
C ASP A 81 5.88 40.24 24.23
N VAL A 82 5.33 40.09 23.02
CA VAL A 82 6.12 40.15 21.78
C VAL A 82 5.93 41.52 21.16
N ASP A 83 7.01 42.30 21.14
CA ASP A 83 7.17 43.48 20.29
C ASP A 83 7.26 43.01 18.82
N LEU A 84 6.12 42.57 18.29
CA LEU A 84 5.98 42.16 16.89
C LEU A 84 6.26 43.39 16.03
N SER A 85 7.02 43.23 14.96
CA SER A 85 7.19 44.31 13.99
C SER A 85 5.82 44.84 13.55
N PRO A 86 5.64 46.17 13.38
CA PRO A 86 4.33 46.78 13.11
C PRO A 86 3.59 46.18 11.90
N LEU A 87 4.33 45.57 10.96
CA LEU A 87 3.80 44.90 9.79
C LEU A 87 3.10 43.56 10.11
N LEU A 88 3.55 42.85 11.16
CA LEU A 88 2.98 41.56 11.56
C LEU A 88 1.81 41.67 12.54
N LEU A 89 1.68 42.78 13.28
CA LEU A 89 0.46 43.06 14.04
C LEU A 89 -0.77 43.12 13.12
N SER A 90 -0.61 43.63 11.91
CA SER A 90 -1.70 43.73 10.93
C SER A 90 -2.15 42.37 10.38
N VAL A 91 -1.35 41.31 10.51
CA VAL A 91 -1.66 39.98 9.95
C VAL A 91 -2.18 39.01 11.01
N ARG A 92 -1.86 39.22 12.29
CA ARG A 92 -2.20 38.31 13.41
C ARG A 92 -3.68 37.92 13.50
N ASN A 93 -4.59 38.83 13.16
CA ASN A 93 -6.03 38.58 13.23
C ASN A 93 -6.71 38.41 11.85
N ASN A 94 -5.94 38.41 10.77
CA ASN A 94 -6.47 38.22 9.43
C ASN A 94 -6.26 36.77 8.99
N ASN A 95 -7.28 35.94 9.20
CA ASN A 95 -7.30 34.59 8.62
C ASN A 95 -7.31 34.73 7.08
N PRO A 96 -6.25 34.30 6.36
CA PRO A 96 -6.16 34.45 4.91
C PRO A 96 -7.12 33.51 4.16
N TYR A 97 -7.70 32.52 4.84
CA TYR A 97 -8.62 31.53 4.27
C TYR A 97 -10.09 31.92 4.49
N GLN A 98 -10.46 33.14 4.10
CA GLN A 98 -11.86 33.56 4.08
C GLN A 98 -12.45 33.37 2.68
N VAL A 99 -13.57 32.67 2.61
CA VAL A 99 -14.35 32.59 1.38
C VAL A 99 -14.96 33.97 1.06
N PRO A 100 -15.05 34.35 -0.23
CA PRO A 100 -15.73 35.58 -0.61
C PRO A 100 -17.17 35.63 -0.08
N VAL A 101 -17.60 36.80 0.39
CA VAL A 101 -18.99 37.04 0.81
C VAL A 101 -19.94 36.68 -0.34
N GLY A 102 -20.96 35.87 -0.06
CA GLY A 102 -21.92 35.46 -1.09
C GLY A 102 -21.51 34.21 -1.89
N TYR A 103 -20.38 33.57 -1.59
CA TYR A 103 -19.91 32.39 -2.33
C TYR A 103 -20.92 31.24 -2.28
N PHE A 104 -21.37 30.87 -1.09
CA PHE A 104 -22.28 29.73 -0.91
C PHE A 104 -23.73 30.06 -1.30
N GLU A 105 -24.13 31.33 -1.15
CA GLU A 105 -25.44 31.85 -1.51
C GLU A 105 -25.65 31.80 -3.04
N ASN A 106 -24.61 32.12 -3.81
CA ASN A 106 -24.65 32.08 -5.27
C ASN A 106 -24.31 30.71 -5.85
N LEU A 107 -23.69 29.81 -5.07
CA LEU A 107 -23.27 28.48 -5.53
C LEU A 107 -24.46 27.64 -5.99
N ALA A 108 -25.56 27.62 -5.23
CA ALA A 108 -26.75 26.85 -5.60
C ALA A 108 -27.33 27.34 -6.94
N GLY A 109 -27.46 28.66 -7.12
CA GLY A 109 -27.92 29.28 -8.36
C GLY A 109 -26.98 29.03 -9.54
N ALA A 110 -25.66 29.08 -9.30
CA ALA A 110 -24.65 28.81 -10.32
C ALA A 110 -24.64 27.34 -10.79
N ILE A 111 -24.81 26.39 -9.86
CA ILE A 111 -24.92 24.95 -10.19
C ILE A 111 -26.19 24.69 -10.98
N VAL A 112 -27.34 25.19 -10.51
CA VAL A 112 -28.64 25.05 -11.19
C VAL A 112 -28.58 25.68 -12.59
N SER A 113 -28.02 26.88 -12.72
CA SER A 113 -27.79 27.52 -14.02
C SER A 113 -26.87 26.68 -14.92
N LYS A 114 -25.78 26.10 -14.39
CA LYS A 114 -24.89 25.21 -15.16
C LYS A 114 -25.55 23.90 -15.55
N THR A 115 -26.42 23.30 -14.75
CA THR A 115 -27.05 22.01 -15.08
C THR A 115 -28.28 22.17 -15.97
N LEU A 116 -29.07 23.24 -15.78
CA LEU A 116 -30.18 23.57 -16.67
C LEU A 116 -29.70 24.12 -18.01
N ASN A 117 -28.69 25.01 -18.03
CA ASN A 117 -28.11 25.50 -19.29
C ASN A 117 -27.10 24.50 -19.90
N GLY A 118 -26.49 23.62 -19.10
CA GLY A 118 -25.64 22.53 -19.59
C GLY A 118 -26.41 21.40 -20.27
N SER A 119 -27.74 21.34 -20.10
CA SER A 119 -28.62 20.52 -20.94
C SER A 119 -28.83 21.14 -22.35
N GLN A 120 -28.45 22.42 -22.54
CA GLN A 120 -28.43 23.11 -23.84
C GLN A 120 -27.01 23.24 -24.43
N SER A 121 -25.97 22.80 -23.71
CA SER A 121 -24.75 22.33 -24.40
C SER A 121 -25.09 20.97 -24.97
N ASN A 122 -25.85 21.01 -26.06
CA ASN A 122 -26.29 19.83 -26.76
C ASN A 122 -25.04 18.99 -27.00
N VAL A 123 -24.99 17.74 -26.53
CA VAL A 123 -23.83 16.85 -26.76
C VAL A 123 -23.45 16.83 -28.25
N ALA A 124 -24.43 17.06 -29.13
CA ALA A 124 -24.22 17.27 -30.57
C ALA A 124 -23.37 18.51 -30.93
N VAL A 125 -23.47 19.62 -30.20
CA VAL A 125 -22.67 20.84 -30.41
C VAL A 125 -21.24 20.64 -29.90
N GLU A 126 -21.07 20.09 -28.69
CA GLU A 126 -19.72 19.80 -28.16
C GLU A 126 -18.99 18.73 -29.01
N THR A 127 -19.69 17.67 -29.42
CA THR A 127 -19.10 16.65 -30.28
C THR A 127 -18.81 17.18 -31.69
N ALA A 128 -19.60 18.12 -32.22
CA ALA A 128 -19.32 18.76 -33.51
C ALA A 128 -18.07 19.67 -33.43
N GLU A 129 -17.91 20.42 -32.33
CA GLU A 129 -16.69 21.21 -32.10
C GLU A 129 -15.42 20.34 -32.00
N ILE A 130 -15.55 19.13 -31.45
CA ILE A 130 -14.43 18.19 -31.31
C ILE A 130 -14.18 17.42 -32.63
N SER A 131 -15.25 16.99 -33.32
CA SER A 131 -15.19 16.25 -34.58
C SER A 131 -16.57 16.11 -35.25
N ASP A 132 -16.76 16.77 -36.39
CA ASP A 132 -17.96 16.62 -37.24
C ASP A 132 -18.28 15.15 -37.58
N LEU A 133 -17.26 14.30 -37.72
CA LEU A 133 -17.42 12.87 -37.98
C LEU A 133 -18.08 12.14 -36.79
N VAL A 134 -17.67 12.46 -35.56
CA VAL A 134 -18.22 11.82 -34.34
C VAL A 134 -19.65 12.31 -34.09
N ALA A 135 -19.91 13.60 -34.30
CA ALA A 135 -21.26 14.16 -34.23
C ALA A 135 -22.20 13.50 -35.25
N GLY A 136 -21.73 13.21 -36.47
CA GLY A 136 -22.50 12.55 -37.52
C GLY A 136 -22.88 11.09 -37.21
N ILE A 137 -22.02 10.36 -36.49
CA ILE A 137 -22.31 8.99 -36.04
C ILE A 137 -23.36 9.01 -34.92
N GLY A 138 -23.23 9.95 -33.98
CA GLY A 138 -24.12 10.09 -32.83
C GLY A 138 -24.13 8.85 -31.91
N ASN A 139 -25.07 8.79 -30.97
CA ASN A 139 -25.22 7.66 -30.05
C ASN A 139 -26.09 6.52 -30.63
N LYS A 140 -25.94 6.24 -31.94
CA LYS A 140 -26.70 5.17 -32.58
C LYS A 140 -26.02 3.84 -32.29
N ASN A 141 -26.77 2.90 -31.70
CA ASN A 141 -26.28 1.55 -31.51
C ASN A 141 -26.09 0.88 -32.88
N VAL A 142 -24.84 0.64 -33.25
CA VAL A 142 -24.44 0.02 -34.53
C VAL A 142 -24.56 -1.50 -34.52
N TYR A 143 -24.87 -2.10 -33.37
CA TYR A 143 -25.03 -3.55 -33.23
C TYR A 143 -26.52 -3.88 -33.23
N SER A 144 -26.98 -4.54 -34.30
CA SER A 144 -28.30 -5.17 -34.34
C SER A 144 -28.15 -6.66 -34.59
N VAL A 145 -28.77 -7.48 -33.77
CA VAL A 145 -28.90 -8.91 -34.07
C VAL A 145 -29.96 -9.13 -35.15
N PRO A 146 -29.74 -10.06 -36.10
CA PRO A 146 -30.78 -10.45 -37.06
C PRO A 146 -32.04 -10.94 -36.35
N THR A 147 -33.21 -10.68 -36.94
CA THR A 147 -34.49 -11.24 -36.47
C THR A 147 -34.41 -12.76 -36.45
N GLY A 148 -34.64 -13.38 -35.30
CA GLY A 148 -34.54 -14.84 -35.12
C GLY A 148 -33.17 -15.39 -34.71
N TYR A 149 -32.15 -14.53 -34.50
CA TYR A 149 -30.82 -14.96 -34.03
C TYR A 149 -30.87 -15.84 -32.76
N PHE A 150 -31.74 -15.49 -31.82
CA PHE A 150 -31.92 -16.24 -30.58
C PHE A 150 -32.78 -17.51 -30.72
N GLU A 151 -33.53 -17.67 -31.82
CA GLU A 151 -34.32 -18.87 -32.08
C GLU A 151 -33.45 -20.03 -32.56
N GLN A 152 -32.34 -19.73 -33.26
CA GLN A 152 -31.31 -20.71 -33.61
C GLN A 152 -30.37 -21.05 -32.44
N LEU A 153 -30.34 -20.23 -31.39
CA LEU A 153 -29.61 -20.51 -30.14
C LEU A 153 -30.34 -21.49 -29.21
N ALA A 154 -31.11 -22.43 -29.77
CA ALA A 154 -31.58 -23.60 -29.05
C ALA A 154 -30.39 -24.52 -28.75
N LEU A 155 -29.62 -24.18 -27.72
CA LEU A 155 -28.54 -25.00 -27.20
C LEU A 155 -29.15 -26.34 -26.71
N PRO A 156 -28.78 -27.50 -27.29
CA PRO A 156 -29.19 -28.81 -26.76
C PRO A 156 -28.63 -29.10 -25.36
N ALA A 157 -27.82 -28.19 -24.80
CA ALA A 157 -27.12 -28.35 -23.53
C ALA A 157 -27.97 -28.04 -22.28
N ILE A 158 -29.17 -27.45 -22.41
CA ILE A 158 -30.02 -27.13 -21.23
C ILE A 158 -31.05 -28.24 -20.94
N ALA A 159 -31.33 -29.12 -21.92
CA ALA A 159 -32.32 -30.20 -21.78
C ALA A 159 -31.73 -31.58 -21.41
N SER A 160 -30.40 -31.69 -21.23
CA SER A 160 -29.77 -32.92 -20.76
C SER A 160 -29.46 -32.79 -19.27
N GLN A 161 -30.33 -33.34 -18.42
CA GLN A 161 -29.97 -33.58 -17.02
C GLN A 161 -28.73 -34.49 -16.98
N PRO A 162 -27.64 -34.10 -16.31
CA PRO A 162 -26.46 -34.95 -16.23
C PRO A 162 -26.81 -36.21 -15.43
N ALA A 163 -26.77 -37.37 -16.07
CA ALA A 163 -26.83 -38.64 -15.37
C ALA A 163 -25.71 -38.67 -14.31
N ALA A 164 -26.06 -39.06 -13.08
CA ALA A 164 -25.13 -39.08 -11.96
C ALA A 164 -23.82 -39.79 -12.33
N ALA A 165 -22.71 -39.04 -12.31
CA ALA A 165 -21.40 -39.53 -12.69
C ALA A 165 -21.01 -40.73 -11.81
N LYS A 166 -20.55 -41.82 -12.44
CA LYS A 166 -20.16 -43.05 -11.74
C LYS A 166 -18.93 -42.78 -10.86
N VAL A 167 -19.14 -42.78 -9.54
CA VAL A 167 -18.08 -42.62 -8.55
C VAL A 167 -17.20 -43.88 -8.55
N VAL A 168 -15.97 -43.77 -9.06
CA VAL A 168 -14.94 -44.82 -8.93
C VAL A 168 -14.04 -44.45 -7.77
N LYS A 169 -13.95 -45.35 -6.77
CA LYS A 169 -13.04 -45.18 -5.63
C LYS A 169 -11.60 -45.39 -6.11
N MET A 170 -10.80 -44.33 -6.14
CA MET A 170 -9.36 -44.44 -6.35
C MET A 170 -8.70 -44.97 -5.07
N SER A 171 -7.91 -46.04 -5.19
CA SER A 171 -7.10 -46.53 -4.08
C SER A 171 -5.86 -45.66 -3.88
N SER A 172 -5.55 -45.33 -2.63
CA SER A 172 -4.42 -44.46 -2.29
C SER A 172 -3.07 -45.12 -2.62
N ARG A 173 -2.19 -44.37 -3.30
CA ARG A 173 -0.91 -44.86 -3.84
C ARG A 173 0.13 -44.95 -2.71
N LYS A 174 0.13 -46.07 -1.97
CA LYS A 174 1.02 -46.36 -0.83
C LYS A 174 2.54 -46.38 -1.14
N SER A 175 2.96 -46.16 -2.38
CA SER A 175 4.39 -46.18 -2.76
C SER A 175 5.17 -44.94 -2.33
N MET A 176 4.52 -43.79 -2.08
CA MET A 176 5.23 -42.57 -1.66
C MET A 176 5.81 -42.65 -0.24
N LEU A 177 5.21 -43.47 0.64
CA LEU A 177 5.74 -43.66 2.00
C LEU A 177 7.12 -44.34 2.02
N LYS A 178 7.41 -45.19 1.02
CA LYS A 178 8.72 -45.84 0.90
C LYS A 178 9.82 -44.84 0.57
N TYR A 179 9.49 -43.82 -0.24
CA TYR A 179 10.43 -42.74 -0.58
C TYR A 179 10.63 -41.78 0.59
N ALA A 180 9.55 -41.46 1.33
CA ALA A 180 9.63 -40.64 2.54
C ALA A 180 10.54 -41.27 3.62
N ALA A 181 10.43 -42.59 3.86
CA ALA A 181 11.29 -43.29 4.81
C ALA A 181 12.78 -43.21 4.42
N ALA A 182 13.10 -43.37 3.13
CA ALA A 182 14.49 -43.23 2.65
C ALA A 182 15.02 -41.79 2.79
N ALA A 183 14.20 -40.77 2.54
CA ALA A 183 14.56 -39.37 2.73
C ALA A 183 14.82 -39.03 4.21
N VAL A 184 14.04 -39.58 5.13
CA VAL A 184 14.25 -39.39 6.58
C VAL A 184 15.55 -40.04 7.04
N ILE A 185 15.84 -41.26 6.58
CA ILE A 185 17.09 -41.97 6.95
C ILE A 185 18.31 -41.23 6.41
N THR A 186 18.27 -40.76 5.16
CA THR A 186 19.36 -39.98 4.56
C THR A 186 19.52 -38.61 5.23
N GLY A 187 18.41 -37.95 5.59
CA GLY A 187 18.42 -36.71 6.36
C GLY A 187 19.06 -36.88 7.75
N LEU A 188 18.71 -37.92 8.49
CA LEU A 188 19.29 -38.21 9.81
C LEU A 188 20.80 -38.49 9.75
N ILE A 189 21.25 -39.21 8.73
CA ILE A 189 22.67 -39.51 8.55
C ILE A 189 23.44 -38.23 8.19
N ALA A 190 22.89 -37.40 7.30
CA ALA A 190 23.50 -36.13 6.90
C ALA A 190 23.56 -35.12 8.06
N THR A 191 22.50 -35.01 8.87
CA THR A 191 22.50 -34.12 10.04
C THR A 191 23.45 -34.59 11.14
N ALA A 192 23.54 -35.90 11.39
CA ALA A 192 24.50 -36.45 12.34
C ALA A 192 25.96 -36.22 11.91
N ALA A 193 26.26 -36.40 10.61
CA ALA A 193 27.59 -36.10 10.07
C ALA A 193 27.92 -34.59 10.15
N PHE A 194 26.94 -33.73 9.88
CA PHE A 194 27.11 -32.28 9.96
C PHE A 194 27.43 -31.83 11.40
N PHE A 195 26.67 -32.33 12.39
CA PHE A 195 26.85 -31.95 13.80
C PHE A 195 28.17 -32.46 14.41
N THR A 196 28.72 -33.56 13.88
CA THR A 196 30.01 -34.13 14.33
C THR A 196 31.23 -33.46 13.69
N PHE A 197 31.07 -32.80 12.53
CA PHE A 197 32.16 -32.12 11.83
C PHE A 197 32.17 -30.59 11.96
N THR A 198 31.14 -29.98 12.55
CA THR A 198 31.17 -28.54 12.87
C THR A 198 31.73 -28.30 14.28
N PRO A 199 32.83 -27.55 14.46
CA PRO A 199 33.31 -27.18 15.80
C PRO A 199 32.27 -26.28 16.49
N ALA A 200 31.76 -26.74 17.63
CA ALA A 200 30.63 -26.13 18.32
C ALA A 200 30.98 -24.78 18.97
N SER A 201 30.30 -23.71 18.53
CA SER A 201 30.01 -22.54 19.34
C SER A 201 29.08 -22.98 20.48
N LYS A 202 29.46 -22.69 21.72
CA LYS A 202 28.67 -23.04 22.91
C LYS A 202 27.49 -22.07 23.06
N ASP A 203 26.30 -22.54 22.72
CA ASP A 203 25.01 -21.95 23.13
C ASP A 203 24.18 -22.99 23.91
N PRO A 204 23.25 -22.56 24.77
CA PRO A 204 22.83 -23.32 25.94
C PRO A 204 21.86 -24.45 25.58
N VAL A 205 22.10 -25.61 26.19
CA VAL A 205 21.29 -26.82 26.06
C VAL A 205 19.95 -26.61 26.77
N LEU A 206 18.85 -26.57 26.01
CA LEU A 206 17.52 -26.79 26.55
C LEU A 206 17.46 -28.22 27.12
N SER A 207 17.26 -28.34 28.42
CA SER A 207 17.39 -29.60 29.14
C SER A 207 16.26 -30.58 28.77
N ALA A 208 16.57 -31.88 28.75
CA ALA A 208 15.59 -32.95 28.49
C ALA A 208 14.42 -32.96 29.49
N VAL A 209 14.57 -32.29 30.64
CA VAL A 209 13.52 -32.08 31.65
C VAL A 209 12.44 -31.14 31.10
N VAL A 210 12.85 -30.02 30.49
CA VAL A 210 11.94 -29.02 29.89
C VAL A 210 11.11 -29.64 28.75
N MET A 211 11.72 -30.53 27.96
CA MET A 211 11.02 -31.21 26.86
C MET A 211 9.98 -32.24 27.34
N LYS A 212 10.21 -32.87 28.51
CA LYS A 212 9.26 -33.82 29.10
C LYS A 212 8.06 -33.09 29.72
N GLU A 213 8.31 -31.94 30.33
CA GLU A 213 7.28 -31.07 30.90
C GLU A 213 6.41 -30.45 29.80
N ALA A 214 7.03 -29.97 28.71
CA ALA A 214 6.32 -29.51 27.52
C ALA A 214 5.38 -30.57 26.93
N ALA A 215 5.79 -31.85 26.88
CA ALA A 215 4.93 -32.93 26.40
C ALA A 215 3.69 -33.16 27.29
N ALA A 216 3.84 -33.06 28.61
CA ALA A 216 2.74 -33.23 29.55
C ALA A 216 1.71 -32.08 29.50
N ILE A 217 2.17 -30.85 29.23
CA ILE A 217 1.30 -29.67 29.06
C ILE A 217 0.46 -29.80 27.78
N ILE A 218 1.07 -30.30 26.69
CA ILE A 218 0.40 -30.54 25.41
C ILE A 218 -0.72 -31.57 25.56
N ASP A 219 -0.47 -32.68 26.26
CA ASP A 219 -1.46 -33.75 26.44
C ASP A 219 -2.63 -33.33 27.34
N ASN A 220 -2.37 -32.54 28.38
CA ASN A 220 -3.40 -32.08 29.31
C ASN A 220 -4.12 -30.81 28.85
N LYS A 221 -3.74 -30.23 27.70
CA LYS A 221 -4.25 -28.93 27.20
C LYS A 221 -4.21 -27.82 28.25
N SER A 222 -3.26 -27.88 29.18
CA SER A 222 -3.16 -26.97 30.32
C SER A 222 -2.30 -25.75 30.01
N PHE A 223 -2.19 -25.38 28.73
CA PHE A 223 -1.37 -24.26 28.28
C PHE A 223 -1.75 -22.96 28.98
N ASP A 224 -3.05 -22.71 29.12
CA ASP A 224 -3.55 -21.48 29.74
C ASP A 224 -3.07 -21.35 31.18
N LYS A 225 -3.05 -22.45 31.94
CA LYS A 225 -2.58 -22.48 33.34
C LYS A 225 -1.07 -22.25 33.46
N GLU A 226 -0.29 -22.78 32.52
CA GLU A 226 1.17 -22.60 32.51
C GLU A 226 1.54 -21.19 32.06
N LEU A 227 0.79 -20.65 31.09
CA LEU A 227 0.95 -19.28 30.60
C LEU A 227 0.61 -18.26 31.69
N GLU A 228 -0.46 -18.49 32.47
CA GLU A 228 -0.82 -17.70 33.65
C GLU A 228 0.24 -17.76 34.76
N SER A 229 1.09 -18.79 34.76
CA SER A 229 2.16 -18.95 35.77
C SER A 229 3.46 -18.25 35.40
N LEU A 230 3.59 -17.75 34.17
CA LEU A 230 4.75 -16.97 33.75
C LEU A 230 4.72 -15.59 34.40
N ASN A 231 5.85 -15.19 34.95
CA ASN A 231 6.03 -13.86 35.53
C ASN A 231 6.26 -12.82 34.42
N ASP A 232 5.69 -11.64 34.57
CA ASP A 232 5.78 -10.54 33.61
C ASP A 232 7.25 -10.19 33.29
N ALA A 233 8.14 -10.23 34.28
CA ALA A 233 9.56 -9.95 34.09
C ALA A 233 10.26 -10.95 33.15
N ASP A 234 9.86 -12.22 33.18
CA ASP A 234 10.43 -13.25 32.30
C ASP A 234 9.93 -13.08 30.86
N ILE A 235 8.70 -12.60 30.69
CA ILE A 235 8.11 -12.28 29.39
C ILE A 235 8.83 -11.07 28.78
N VAL A 236 9.07 -10.01 29.55
CA VAL A 236 9.81 -8.80 29.12
C VAL A 236 11.21 -9.18 28.66
N ASN A 237 11.98 -9.90 29.49
CA ASN A 237 13.33 -10.33 29.16
C ASN A 237 13.39 -11.18 27.87
N PHE A 238 12.39 -12.03 27.64
CA PHE A 238 12.30 -12.83 26.42
C PHE A 238 12.07 -11.96 25.18
N LEU A 239 11.12 -11.01 25.24
CA LEU A 239 10.80 -10.12 24.13
C LEU A 239 11.98 -9.20 23.76
N GLU A 240 12.65 -8.64 24.77
CA GLU A 240 13.88 -7.84 24.58
C GLU A 240 15.01 -8.66 23.94
N SER A 241 15.19 -9.92 24.36
CA SER A 241 16.20 -10.81 23.77
C SER A 241 15.95 -11.11 22.28
N LYS A 242 14.72 -10.92 21.81
CA LYS A 242 14.32 -11.06 20.41
C LYS A 242 14.34 -9.72 19.65
N GLY A 243 14.75 -8.64 20.30
CA GLY A 243 14.84 -7.31 19.71
C GLY A 243 13.49 -6.63 19.55
N GLN A 244 12.46 -7.04 20.30
CA GLN A 244 11.21 -6.29 20.39
C GLN A 244 11.32 -5.21 21.47
N ASP A 245 10.84 -4.01 21.12
CA ASP A 245 10.70 -2.88 22.03
C ASP A 245 9.39 -3.04 22.81
N VAL A 246 9.52 -3.53 24.04
CA VAL A 246 8.38 -3.86 24.92
C VAL A 246 7.67 -2.58 25.37
N ASP A 247 8.43 -1.50 25.57
CA ASP A 247 7.91 -0.20 25.97
C ASP A 247 7.05 0.40 24.86
N ALA A 248 7.50 0.32 23.60
CA ALA A 248 6.71 0.74 22.45
C ALA A 248 5.43 -0.11 22.26
N ALA A 249 5.50 -1.41 22.54
CA ALA A 249 4.35 -2.31 22.46
C ALA A 249 3.30 -2.01 23.54
N LEU A 250 3.74 -1.72 24.77
CA LEU A 250 2.88 -1.27 25.86
C LEU A 250 2.18 0.05 25.50
N VAL A 251 2.91 1.04 24.99
CA VAL A 251 2.32 2.32 24.56
C VAL A 251 1.31 2.13 23.42
N ALA A 252 1.60 1.26 22.45
CA ALA A 252 0.67 0.98 21.34
C ALA A 252 -0.64 0.35 21.80
N SER A 253 -0.60 -0.59 22.75
CA SER A 253 -1.80 -1.25 23.29
C SER A 253 -2.77 -0.30 24.00
N LEU A 254 -2.28 0.83 24.53
CA LEU A 254 -3.12 1.83 25.19
C LEU A 254 -4.02 2.59 24.23
N THR A 255 -3.63 2.68 22.95
CA THR A 255 -4.43 3.35 21.92
C THR A 255 -5.67 2.55 21.53
N GLU A 256 -5.72 1.25 21.84
CA GLU A 256 -6.86 0.39 21.55
C GLU A 256 -7.95 0.49 22.61
N ASP A 257 -7.60 0.74 23.88
CA ASP A 257 -8.54 0.88 24.99
C ASP A 257 -8.66 2.33 25.45
N ALA A 258 -9.52 3.09 24.78
CA ALA A 258 -9.82 4.51 25.06
C ALA A 258 -10.31 4.83 26.49
N LYS A 259 -10.50 3.82 27.35
CA LYS A 259 -10.84 3.98 28.78
C LYS A 259 -9.63 4.09 29.70
N LEU A 260 -8.43 3.78 29.21
CA LEU A 260 -7.19 3.79 29.99
C LEU A 260 -6.41 5.10 29.83
N LEU A 261 -6.78 5.94 28.88
CA LEU A 261 -6.17 7.25 28.63
C LEU A 261 -6.98 8.34 29.35
N PRO A 262 -6.32 9.27 30.08
CA PRO A 262 -6.92 10.53 30.52
C PRO A 262 -7.58 11.30 29.38
N ASP A 263 -8.52 12.20 29.70
CA ASP A 263 -9.17 13.00 28.67
C ASP A 263 -8.18 13.98 28.03
N ALA A 264 -8.45 14.40 26.79
CA ALA A 264 -7.55 15.30 26.06
C ALA A 264 -7.30 16.61 26.81
N ASP A 265 -8.31 17.08 27.55
CA ASP A 265 -8.22 18.29 28.36
C ASP A 265 -7.30 18.12 29.57
N ASP A 266 -7.19 16.91 30.14
CA ASP A 266 -6.34 16.64 31.31
C ASP A 266 -4.85 16.81 30.96
N TYR A 267 -4.45 16.44 29.73
CA TYR A 267 -3.08 16.65 29.22
C TYR A 267 -2.72 18.13 29.05
N LEU A 268 -3.73 18.99 28.88
CA LEU A 268 -3.54 20.44 28.70
C LEU A 268 -3.56 21.20 30.03
N ILE A 269 -4.24 20.65 31.03
CA ILE A 269 -4.49 21.33 32.32
C ILE A 269 -3.48 20.89 33.38
N ASN A 270 -2.99 19.65 33.33
CA ASN A 270 -2.07 19.11 34.32
C ASN A 270 -0.80 18.56 33.65
N GLU A 271 0.31 19.26 33.88
CA GLU A 271 1.63 18.94 33.31
C GLU A 271 2.17 17.56 33.70
N ASN A 272 1.68 16.98 34.81
CA ASN A 272 2.16 15.68 35.32
C ASN A 272 1.33 14.49 34.80
N THR A 273 0.28 14.72 33.99
CA THR A 273 -0.60 13.64 33.52
C THR A 273 0.13 12.62 32.66
N LEU A 274 1.03 13.08 31.79
CA LEU A 274 1.86 12.20 30.98
C LEU A 274 2.81 11.37 31.86
N ASP A 275 3.47 12.02 32.83
CA ASP A 275 4.39 11.35 33.75
C ASP A 275 3.66 10.33 34.63
N GLU A 276 2.43 10.61 35.04
CA GLU A 276 1.59 9.69 35.81
C GLU A 276 1.17 8.47 34.98
N VAL A 277 0.81 8.67 33.70
CA VAL A 277 0.50 7.59 32.76
C VAL A 277 1.74 6.71 32.52
N LEU A 278 2.89 7.30 32.23
CA LEU A 278 4.15 6.56 32.02
C LEU A 278 4.58 5.78 33.27
N LYS A 279 4.48 6.41 34.44
CA LYS A 279 4.80 5.79 35.73
C LYS A 279 3.86 4.62 36.07
N ASN A 280 2.57 4.73 35.77
CA ASN A 280 1.61 3.64 35.98
C ASN A 280 1.91 2.42 35.10
N LEU A 281 2.61 2.62 33.98
CA LEU A 281 3.04 1.56 33.06
C LEU A 281 4.42 0.99 33.41
N ASN A 282 5.03 1.44 34.51
CA ASN A 282 6.44 1.17 34.85
C ASN A 282 7.42 1.53 33.73
N LEU A 283 7.06 2.50 32.87
CA LEU A 283 7.94 3.05 31.85
C LEU A 283 8.79 4.14 32.50
N ASN A 284 10.11 4.05 32.35
CA ASN A 284 11.01 5.11 32.77
C ASN A 284 11.06 6.19 31.68
N ASN A 285 11.12 7.45 32.11
CA ASN A 285 11.37 8.61 31.25
C ASN A 285 12.85 8.70 30.88
#